data_AF-A0A3M1EVG5-F1
#
_entry.id   AF-A0A3M1EVG5-F1
#
_cell.length_a   1.000
_cell.length_b   1.000
_cell.length_c   1.000
_cell.angle_alpha   90.00
_cell.angle_beta   90.00
_cell.angle_gamma   90.00
#
_symmetry.space_group_name_H-M   'P 1'
#
loop_
_entity.id
_entity.type
_entity.pdbx_description
1 polymer ?
#
loop_
_entity_poly.entity_id
_entity_poly.type
_entity_poly.pdbx_seq_one_letter_code
_entity_poly.pdbx_strand_id
1 'polypeptide(L)'
;MEVLILTPFILGMWLANYGEQHEGARTLMLISLGLINQLLVVIGTLMSVAGLFLTQSAAALPPGVLVFDYVSVGLAVLVTGLLAFIPLIPFVRRLLARLIPINPNSLVHTTALVYAVYLVGNTLASWPIVNALAQDEALAQQVLSQFGVGEAWLTGLVFAAMAVVGVGLFVRRDWWDVMD
;
A
#
# COMPACT_ATOMS: atom_id res chain seq x y z
N MET A 1 -13.44 7.92 10.58
CA MET A 1 -12.70 6.64 10.49
C MET A 1 -11.56 6.69 9.48
N GLU A 2 -11.70 7.41 8.37
CA GLU A 2 -10.67 7.47 7.31
C GLU A 2 -9.29 7.90 7.78
N VAL A 3 -9.19 8.96 8.59
CA VAL A 3 -7.89 9.45 9.12
C VAL A 3 -7.12 8.34 9.84
N LEU A 4 -7.81 7.44 10.54
CA LEU A 4 -7.20 6.36 11.32
C LEU A 4 -6.57 5.28 10.42
N ILE A 5 -7.13 5.08 9.21
CA ILE A 5 -6.64 4.15 8.18
C ILE A 5 -5.36 4.68 7.53
N LEU A 6 -5.20 6.01 7.47
CA LEU A 6 -4.09 6.67 6.79
C LEU A 6 -2.91 6.97 7.70
N THR A 7 -3.14 7.01 9.02
CA THR A 7 -2.11 7.14 10.05
C THR A 7 -0.86 6.30 9.78
N PRO A 8 -0.93 4.98 9.44
CA PRO A 8 0.28 4.20 9.19
C PRO A 8 1.09 4.67 7.98
N PHE A 9 0.45 5.19 6.93
CA PHE A 9 1.15 5.72 5.74
C PHE A 9 1.84 7.05 6.03
N ILE A 10 1.13 7.95 6.72
CA ILE A 10 1.68 9.26 7.12
C ILE A 10 2.83 9.06 8.11
N LEU A 11 2.67 8.18 9.10
CA LEU A 11 3.73 7.82 10.05
C LEU A 11 4.93 7.19 9.35
N GLY A 12 4.71 6.27 8.41
CA GLY A 12 5.80 5.65 7.65
C GLY A 12 6.57 6.66 6.82
N MET A 13 5.89 7.59 6.17
CA MET A 13 6.50 8.66 5.37
C MET A 13 7.27 9.66 6.25
N TRP A 14 6.71 10.05 7.38
CA TRP A 14 7.40 10.90 8.37
C TRP A 14 8.63 10.21 8.96
N LEU A 15 8.51 8.93 9.36
CA LEU A 15 9.62 8.13 9.88
C LEU A 15 10.72 7.95 8.83
N ALA A 16 10.35 7.81 7.56
CA ALA A 16 11.30 7.69 6.46
C ALA A 16 12.11 8.97 6.25
N ASN A 17 11.45 10.12 6.31
CA ASN A 17 12.09 11.44 6.24
C ASN A 17 13.00 11.68 7.47
N TYR A 18 12.55 11.32 8.67
CA TYR A 18 13.34 11.44 9.89
C TYR A 18 14.55 10.49 9.92
N GLY A 19 14.41 9.30 9.31
CA GLY A 19 15.46 8.30 9.17
C GLY A 19 16.61 8.67 8.23
N GLU A 20 16.49 9.71 7.41
CA GLU A 20 17.63 10.25 6.65
C GLU A 20 18.66 10.94 7.55
N GLN A 21 18.21 11.51 8.68
CA GLN A 21 19.09 12.24 9.60
C GLN A 21 19.56 11.38 10.78
N HIS A 22 18.81 10.32 11.13
CA HIS A 22 19.07 9.49 12.31
C HIS A 22 19.15 7.99 11.99
N GLU A 23 20.27 7.34 12.31
CA GLU A 23 20.52 5.92 12.01
C GLU A 23 19.52 4.97 12.70
N GLY A 24 19.07 5.30 13.92
CA GLY A 24 18.08 4.50 14.66
C GLY A 24 16.72 4.46 13.95
N ALA A 25 16.26 5.61 13.43
CA ALA A 25 14.99 5.70 12.71
C ALA A 25 15.06 5.01 11.34
N ARG A 26 16.22 5.04 10.67
CA ARG A 26 16.48 4.24 9.46
C ARG A 26 16.28 2.75 9.70
N THR A 27 16.85 2.23 10.79
CA THR A 27 16.73 0.81 11.13
C THR A 27 15.28 0.44 11.46
N LEU A 28 14.60 1.27 12.25
CA LEU A 28 13.18 1.08 12.56
C LEU A 28 12.30 1.06 11.30
N MET A 29 12.53 1.96 10.35
CA MET A 29 11.75 1.98 9.11
C MET A 29 12.00 0.75 8.22
N LEU A 30 13.25 0.28 8.15
CA LEU A 30 13.54 -0.95 7.40
C LEU A 30 12.91 -2.18 8.05
N ILE A 31 12.95 -2.26 9.39
CA ILE A 31 12.27 -3.33 10.14
C ILE A 31 10.75 -3.26 9.94
N SER A 32 10.15 -2.07 10.03
CA SER A 32 8.70 -1.91 9.85
C SER A 32 8.26 -2.32 8.45
N LEU A 33 8.99 -1.91 7.40
CA LEU A 33 8.73 -2.36 6.03
C LEU A 33 8.88 -3.87 5.87
N GLY A 34 9.92 -4.46 6.48
CA GLY A 34 10.10 -5.92 6.49
C GLY A 34 8.95 -6.66 7.15
N LEU A 35 8.46 -6.16 8.30
CA LEU A 35 7.32 -6.72 9.01
C LEU A 35 6.02 -6.60 8.21
N ILE A 36 5.78 -5.46 7.56
CA ILE A 36 4.60 -5.26 6.70
C ILE A 36 4.67 -6.23 5.51
N ASN A 37 5.81 -6.34 4.84
CA ASN A 37 5.99 -7.29 3.74
C ASN A 37 5.73 -8.74 4.19
N GLN A 38 6.26 -9.13 5.35
CA GLN A 38 6.05 -10.46 5.89
C GLN A 38 4.57 -10.72 6.21
N LEU A 39 3.88 -9.72 6.78
CA LEU A 39 2.46 -9.80 7.05
C LEU A 39 1.65 -9.98 5.76
N LEU A 40 1.99 -9.24 4.69
CA LEU A 40 1.36 -9.40 3.38
C LEU A 40 1.54 -10.81 2.82
N VAL A 41 2.74 -11.40 2.93
CA VAL A 41 2.98 -12.78 2.51
C VAL A 41 2.11 -13.76 3.30
N VAL A 42 2.03 -13.60 4.62
CA VAL A 42 1.19 -14.45 5.48
C VAL A 42 -0.29 -14.31 5.12
N ILE A 43 -0.80 -13.08 5.02
CA ILE A 43 -2.20 -12.82 4.66
C ILE A 43 -2.51 -13.37 3.27
N GLY A 44 -1.67 -13.09 2.27
CA GLY A 44 -1.87 -13.60 0.91
C GLY A 44 -1.87 -15.12 0.83
N THR A 45 -0.99 -15.78 1.60
CA THR A 45 -0.97 -17.24 1.73
C THR A 45 -2.26 -17.76 2.36
N LEU A 46 -2.66 -17.19 3.51
CA LEU A 46 -3.87 -17.59 4.21
C LEU A 46 -5.13 -17.37 3.35
N MET A 47 -5.24 -16.24 2.65
CA MET A 47 -6.34 -15.95 1.75
C MET A 47 -6.40 -16.92 0.57
N SER A 48 -5.24 -17.24 -0.04
CA SER A 48 -5.17 -18.20 -1.15
C SER A 48 -5.61 -19.59 -0.71
N VAL A 49 -5.11 -20.05 0.44
CA VAL A 49 -5.45 -21.35 1.02
C VAL A 49 -6.93 -21.40 1.41
N ALA A 50 -7.43 -20.39 2.13
CA ALA A 50 -8.84 -20.28 2.51
C ALA A 50 -9.74 -20.25 1.26
N GLY A 51 -9.34 -19.52 0.22
CA GLY A 51 -10.04 -19.46 -1.06
C GLY A 51 -10.23 -20.84 -1.67
N LEU A 52 -9.19 -21.68 -1.71
CA LEU A 52 -9.30 -23.06 -2.23
C LEU A 52 -10.30 -23.94 -1.46
N PHE A 53 -10.45 -23.72 -0.15
CA PHE A 53 -11.46 -24.43 0.65
C PHE A 53 -12.88 -23.87 0.43
N LEU A 54 -13.00 -22.54 0.28
CA LEU A 54 -14.29 -21.88 0.04
C LEU A 54 -14.85 -22.20 -1.35
N THR A 55 -14.03 -22.29 -2.39
CA THR A 55 -14.49 -22.65 -3.75
C THR A 55 -15.09 -24.06 -3.77
N GLN A 56 -14.56 -24.99 -2.97
CA GLN A 56 -15.11 -26.35 -2.84
C GLN A 56 -16.42 -26.38 -2.03
N SER A 57 -16.62 -25.39 -1.16
CA SER A 57 -17.80 -25.26 -0.28
C SER A 57 -18.83 -24.25 -0.80
N ALA A 58 -18.63 -23.72 -2.02
CA ALA A 58 -19.42 -22.60 -2.55
C ALA A 58 -20.92 -22.92 -2.65
N ALA A 59 -21.28 -24.18 -2.86
CA ALA A 59 -22.68 -24.63 -2.90
C ALA A 59 -23.40 -24.55 -1.53
N ALA A 60 -22.67 -24.38 -0.43
CA ALA A 60 -23.21 -24.30 0.94
C ALA A 60 -23.27 -22.87 1.50
N LEU A 61 -22.88 -21.85 0.73
CA LEU A 61 -22.88 -20.46 1.19
C LEU A 61 -24.31 -19.87 1.19
N PRO A 62 -24.68 -19.09 2.22
CA PRO A 62 -25.95 -18.38 2.25
C PRO A 62 -26.09 -17.41 1.05
N PRO A 63 -27.30 -17.22 0.50
CA PRO A 63 -27.55 -16.18 -0.48
C PRO A 63 -27.27 -14.79 0.12
N GLY A 64 -26.56 -13.94 -0.64
CA GLY A 64 -26.17 -12.58 -0.23
C GLY A 64 -24.72 -12.43 0.25
N VAL A 65 -23.94 -13.50 0.30
CA VAL A 65 -22.48 -13.40 0.50
C VAL A 65 -21.82 -13.04 -0.84
N LEU A 66 -21.04 -11.96 -0.84
CA LEU A 66 -20.24 -11.55 -2.00
C LEU A 66 -19.15 -12.60 -2.23
N VAL A 67 -19.33 -13.44 -3.25
CA VAL A 67 -18.33 -14.42 -3.67
C VAL A 67 -17.48 -13.80 -4.76
N PHE A 68 -16.20 -13.58 -4.45
CA PHE A 68 -15.19 -13.19 -5.42
C PHE A 68 -14.05 -14.20 -5.39
N ASP A 69 -13.15 -14.11 -6.36
CA ASP A 69 -12.02 -15.03 -6.47
C ASP A 69 -10.96 -14.72 -5.39
N TYR A 70 -11.16 -15.28 -4.19
CA TYR A 70 -10.25 -15.16 -3.04
C TYR A 70 -8.85 -15.67 -3.35
N VAL A 71 -8.71 -16.64 -4.27
CA VAL A 71 -7.41 -17.18 -4.66
C VAL A 71 -6.64 -16.13 -5.45
N SER A 72 -7.28 -15.50 -6.45
CA SER A 72 -6.65 -14.42 -7.21
C SER A 72 -6.27 -13.23 -6.33
N VAL A 73 -7.14 -12.83 -5.40
CA VAL A 73 -6.83 -11.76 -4.44
C VAL A 73 -5.64 -12.16 -3.55
N GLY A 74 -5.67 -13.36 -2.98
CA GLY A 74 -4.61 -13.88 -2.12
C GLY A 74 -3.26 -13.96 -2.84
N LEU A 75 -3.24 -14.43 -4.09
CA LEU A 75 -2.04 -14.48 -4.92
C LEU A 75 -1.51 -13.08 -5.23
N ALA A 76 -2.37 -12.13 -5.58
CA ALA A 76 -1.96 -10.74 -5.80
C ALA A 76 -1.30 -10.16 -4.54
N VAL A 77 -1.90 -10.35 -3.37
CA VAL A 77 -1.34 -9.89 -2.08
C VAL A 77 -0.02 -10.58 -1.75
N LEU A 78 0.08 -11.90 -1.96
CA LEU A 78 1.29 -12.68 -1.73
C LEU A 78 2.44 -12.22 -2.62
N VAL A 79 2.19 -12.12 -3.93
CA VAL A 79 3.19 -11.66 -4.90
C VAL A 79 3.62 -10.23 -4.57
N THR A 80 2.69 -9.38 -4.16
CA THR A 80 3.00 -8.01 -3.73
C THR A 80 3.96 -8.01 -2.52
N GLY A 81 3.67 -8.81 -1.49
CA GLY A 81 4.55 -8.93 -0.32
C GLY A 81 5.95 -9.43 -0.68
N LEU A 82 6.06 -10.42 -1.58
CA LEU A 82 7.34 -10.92 -2.06
C LEU A 82 8.11 -9.88 -2.89
N LEU A 83 7.45 -9.23 -3.85
CA LEU A 83 8.07 -8.20 -4.70
C LEU A 83 8.48 -6.98 -3.88
N ALA A 84 7.76 -6.65 -2.82
CA ALA A 84 8.06 -5.51 -1.97
C ALA A 84 9.34 -5.70 -1.13
N PHE A 85 9.90 -6.92 -1.03
CA PHE A 85 11.25 -7.13 -0.49
C PHE A 85 12.36 -6.71 -1.46
N ILE A 86 12.10 -6.68 -2.76
CA ILE A 86 13.11 -6.39 -3.79
C ILE A 86 13.77 -5.00 -3.56
N PRO A 87 13.02 -3.91 -3.33
CA PRO A 87 13.59 -2.60 -2.96
C PRO A 87 14.48 -2.58 -1.71
N LEU A 88 14.28 -3.50 -0.76
CA LEU A 88 15.06 -3.52 0.47
C LEU A 88 16.49 -4.02 0.22
N ILE A 89 16.70 -4.80 -0.85
CA ILE A 89 18.01 -5.35 -1.22
C ILE A 89 18.91 -4.23 -1.78
N PRO A 90 20.07 -3.93 -1.15
CA PRO A 90 20.94 -2.83 -1.59
C PRO A 90 21.43 -2.97 -3.04
N PHE A 91 21.65 -4.21 -3.49
CA PHE A 91 22.06 -4.50 -4.86
C PHE A 91 21.03 -4.05 -5.89
N VAL A 92 19.74 -4.30 -5.63
CA VAL A 92 18.66 -3.95 -6.57
C VAL A 92 18.51 -2.43 -6.65
N ARG A 93 18.60 -1.72 -5.52
CA ARG A 93 18.58 -0.25 -5.50
C ARG A 93 19.69 0.36 -6.35
N ARG A 94 20.91 -0.18 -6.28
CA ARG A 94 22.05 0.26 -7.09
C ARG A 94 21.83 0.02 -8.58
N LEU A 95 21.16 -1.07 -8.94
CA LEU A 95 20.83 -1.37 -10.33
C LEU A 95 19.74 -0.40 -10.85
N LEU A 96 18.70 -0.16 -10.06
CA LEU A 96 17.62 0.77 -10.42
C LEU A 96 18.12 2.22 -10.53
N ALA A 97 19.09 2.62 -9.71
CA ALA A 97 19.75 3.93 -9.82
C ALA A 97 20.51 4.14 -11.14
N ARG A 98 20.78 3.07 -11.91
CA ARG A 98 21.33 3.19 -13.27
C ARG A 98 20.27 3.46 -14.33
N LEU A 99 19.01 3.10 -14.05
CA LEU A 99 17.89 3.25 -14.97
C LEU A 99 17.07 4.52 -14.69
N ILE A 100 16.98 4.91 -13.41
CA ILE A 100 16.13 6.00 -12.92
C ILE A 100 16.99 6.89 -12.01
N PRO A 101 16.85 8.23 -12.05
CA PRO A 101 17.61 9.15 -11.20
C PRO A 101 17.15 9.11 -9.73
N ILE A 102 17.42 8.00 -9.04
CA ILE A 102 17.16 7.80 -7.61
C ILE A 102 18.47 7.67 -6.83
N ASN A 103 18.47 8.11 -5.57
CA ASN A 103 19.63 7.88 -4.69
C ASN A 103 19.50 6.49 -4.02
N PRO A 104 20.39 5.51 -4.32
CA PRO A 104 20.27 4.15 -3.80
C PRO A 104 20.53 4.00 -2.30
N ASN A 105 21.12 5.02 -1.67
CA ASN A 105 21.39 5.06 -0.23
C ASN A 105 20.30 5.79 0.55
N SER A 106 19.44 6.55 -0.15
CA SER A 106 18.35 7.30 0.43
C SER A 106 17.22 6.38 0.87
N LEU A 107 16.82 6.54 2.12
CA LEU A 107 15.75 5.78 2.72
C LEU A 107 14.40 6.16 2.11
N VAL A 108 14.18 7.45 1.84
CA VAL A 108 12.95 7.96 1.23
C VAL A 108 12.70 7.37 -0.15
N HIS A 109 13.74 7.25 -0.98
CA HIS A 109 13.62 6.59 -2.29
C HIS A 109 13.31 5.09 -2.14
N THR A 110 13.86 4.45 -1.11
CA THR A 110 13.58 3.03 -0.82
C THR A 110 12.12 2.84 -0.41
N THR A 111 11.62 3.69 0.49
CA THR A 111 10.22 3.60 0.97
C THR A 111 9.22 3.93 -0.14
N ALA A 112 9.53 4.92 -0.99
CA ALA A 112 8.73 5.25 -2.16
C ALA A 112 8.65 4.06 -3.14
N LEU A 113 9.77 3.36 -3.37
CA LEU A 113 9.79 2.20 -4.26
C LEU A 113 8.96 1.04 -3.70
N VAL A 114 9.01 0.79 -2.38
CA VAL A 114 8.15 -0.23 -1.73
C VAL A 114 6.68 0.15 -1.84
N TYR A 115 6.33 1.41 -1.58
CA TYR A 115 4.95 1.88 -1.72
C TYR A 115 4.44 1.84 -3.17
N ALA A 116 5.31 2.05 -4.15
CA ALA A 116 4.96 1.85 -5.55
C ALA A 116 4.59 0.38 -5.84
N VAL A 117 5.34 -0.57 -5.28
CA VAL A 117 5.00 -2.00 -5.39
C VAL A 117 3.65 -2.28 -4.71
N TYR A 118 3.41 -1.73 -3.52
CA TYR A 118 2.12 -1.88 -2.83
C TYR A 118 0.96 -1.31 -3.64
N LEU A 119 1.14 -0.16 -4.30
CA LEU A 119 0.10 0.45 -5.12
C LEU A 119 -0.28 -0.46 -6.29
N VAL A 120 0.72 -0.97 -7.03
CA VAL A 120 0.50 -1.92 -8.13
C VAL A 120 -0.19 -3.19 -7.61
N GLY A 121 0.29 -3.71 -6.49
CA GLY A 121 -0.28 -4.88 -5.83
C GLY A 121 -1.74 -4.70 -5.42
N ASN A 122 -2.06 -3.54 -4.85
CA ASN A 122 -3.41 -3.18 -4.46
C ASN A 122 -4.34 -3.10 -5.68
N THR A 123 -3.87 -2.53 -6.80
CA THR A 123 -4.64 -2.51 -8.05
C THR A 123 -4.93 -3.92 -8.56
N LEU A 124 -3.94 -4.82 -8.54
CA LEU A 124 -4.11 -6.22 -8.94
C LEU A 124 -5.08 -6.98 -8.01
N ALA A 125 -4.94 -6.79 -6.70
CA ALA A 125 -5.79 -7.43 -5.70
C ALA A 125 -7.24 -6.91 -5.72
N SER A 126 -7.45 -5.67 -6.16
CA SER A 126 -8.79 -5.08 -6.26
C SER A 126 -9.57 -5.59 -7.49
N TRP A 127 -8.85 -6.04 -8.53
CA TRP A 127 -9.48 -6.39 -9.82
C TRP A 127 -10.53 -7.51 -9.72
N PRO A 128 -10.30 -8.63 -9.01
CA PRO A 128 -11.33 -9.67 -8.82
C PRO A 128 -12.57 -9.17 -8.08
N ILE A 129 -12.40 -8.25 -7.13
CA ILE A 129 -13.48 -7.67 -6.32
C ILE A 129 -14.35 -6.77 -7.21
N VAL A 130 -13.72 -5.90 -8.00
CA VAL A 130 -14.41 -5.02 -8.96
C VAL A 130 -15.16 -5.84 -10.01
N ASN A 131 -14.56 -6.93 -10.49
CA ASN A 131 -15.22 -7.82 -11.45
C ASN A 131 -16.47 -8.48 -10.83
N ALA A 132 -16.38 -8.98 -9.59
CA ALA A 132 -17.54 -9.55 -8.90
C ALA A 132 -18.66 -8.52 -8.69
N LEU A 133 -18.32 -7.27 -8.33
CA LEU A 133 -19.29 -6.17 -8.21
C LEU A 133 -19.94 -5.81 -9.54
N ALA A 134 -19.20 -5.85 -10.65
CA ALA A 134 -19.73 -5.54 -11.98
C ALA A 134 -20.75 -6.59 -12.48
N GLN A 135 -20.76 -7.81 -11.90
CA GLN A 135 -21.71 -8.87 -12.25
C GLN A 135 -23.02 -8.78 -11.46
N ASP A 136 -23.07 -8.01 -10.37
CA ASP A 136 -24.26 -7.86 -9.52
C ASP A 136 -24.64 -6.38 -9.38
N GLU A 137 -25.58 -5.93 -10.21
CA GLU A 137 -26.07 -4.55 -10.24
C GLU A 137 -26.70 -4.10 -8.90
N ALA A 138 -27.36 -5.01 -8.17
CA ALA A 138 -28.01 -4.69 -6.90
C ALA A 138 -26.97 -4.40 -5.82
N LEU A 139 -25.90 -5.20 -5.77
CA LEU A 139 -24.76 -4.99 -4.88
C LEU A 139 -23.97 -3.74 -5.25
N ALA A 140 -23.72 -3.51 -6.55
CA ALA A 140 -23.03 -2.31 -7.01
C ALA A 140 -23.78 -1.03 -6.58
N GLN A 141 -25.10 -1.02 -6.71
CA GLN A 141 -25.93 0.12 -6.32
C GLN A 141 -25.98 0.31 -4.80
N GLN A 142 -25.98 -0.77 -4.02
CA GLN A 142 -25.87 -0.71 -2.57
C GLN A 142 -24.52 -0.13 -2.12
N VAL A 143 -23.42 -0.52 -2.76
CA VAL A 143 -22.08 0.03 -2.46
C VAL A 143 -21.99 1.51 -2.84
N LEU A 144 -22.46 1.89 -4.03
CA LEU A 144 -22.46 3.29 -4.48
C LEU A 144 -23.32 4.20 -3.59
N SER A 145 -24.43 3.67 -3.04
CA SER A 145 -25.28 4.44 -2.11
C SER A 145 -24.61 4.76 -0.77
N GLN A 146 -23.55 4.02 -0.41
CA GLN A 146 -22.76 4.29 0.79
C GLN A 146 -21.72 5.39 0.57
N PHE A 147 -21.26 5.60 -0.67
CA PHE A 147 -20.24 6.60 -1.00
C PHE A 147 -20.87 7.98 -1.23
N GLY A 148 -20.88 8.81 -0.19
CA GLY A 148 -21.41 10.17 -0.26
C GLY A 148 -20.43 11.17 -0.89
N VAL A 149 -20.94 12.27 -1.45
CA VAL A 149 -20.11 13.39 -1.94
C VAL A 149 -19.17 13.94 -0.85
N GLY A 150 -19.59 13.89 0.41
CA GLY A 150 -18.76 14.29 1.55
C GLY A 150 -17.53 13.41 1.77
N GLU A 151 -17.63 12.10 1.52
CA GLU A 151 -16.50 11.17 1.64
C GLU A 151 -15.49 11.38 0.50
N ALA A 152 -15.97 11.69 -0.71
CA ALA A 152 -15.09 12.04 -1.82
C ALA A 152 -14.22 13.27 -1.50
N TRP A 153 -14.79 14.29 -0.85
CA TRP A 153 -14.04 15.47 -0.38
C TRP A 153 -13.03 15.15 0.73
N LEU A 154 -13.44 14.34 1.71
CA LEU A 154 -12.56 13.88 2.80
C LEU A 154 -11.36 13.08 2.27
N THR A 155 -11.61 12.16 1.34
CA THR A 155 -10.60 11.41 0.62
C THR A 155 -9.65 12.35 -0.16
N GLY A 156 -10.19 13.38 -0.82
CA GLY A 156 -9.40 14.40 -1.50
C GLY A 156 -8.47 15.20 -0.55
N LEU A 157 -8.99 15.63 0.60
CA LEU A 157 -8.22 16.33 1.63
C LEU A 157 -7.09 15.47 2.20
N VAL A 158 -7.37 14.18 2.40
CA VAL A 158 -6.38 13.19 2.81
C VAL A 158 -5.24 13.09 1.80
N PHE A 159 -5.56 12.98 0.51
CA PHE A 159 -4.53 12.89 -0.53
C PHE A 159 -3.71 14.17 -0.60
N ALA A 160 -4.33 15.34 -0.41
CA ALA A 160 -3.63 16.61 -0.31
C ALA A 160 -2.66 16.62 0.90
N ALA A 161 -3.09 16.16 2.07
CA ALA A 161 -2.21 16.06 3.24
C ALA A 161 -1.03 15.10 3.02
N MET A 162 -1.29 13.93 2.42
CA MET A 162 -0.25 12.97 2.04
C MET A 162 0.74 13.55 1.02
N ALA A 163 0.26 14.34 0.05
CA ALA A 163 1.10 15.02 -0.91
C ALA A 163 2.02 16.04 -0.21
N VAL A 164 1.50 16.83 0.72
CA VAL A 164 2.29 17.81 1.51
C VAL A 164 3.38 17.10 2.32
N VAL A 165 3.05 16.01 3.03
CA VAL A 165 4.03 15.23 3.81
C VAL A 165 5.06 14.55 2.89
N GLY A 166 4.62 14.06 1.74
CA GLY A 166 5.46 13.33 0.78
C GLY A 166 6.46 14.18 0.02
N VAL A 167 6.17 15.48 -0.17
CA VAL A 167 7.12 16.44 -0.74
C VAL A 167 8.30 16.72 0.21
N GLY A 168 8.25 16.25 1.46
CA GLY A 168 9.30 16.51 2.44
C GLY A 168 9.29 17.96 2.93
N LEU A 169 8.10 18.59 2.93
CA LEU A 169 7.88 19.84 3.65
C LEU A 169 8.40 19.61 5.08
N PHE A 170 9.35 20.45 5.52
CA PHE A 170 10.11 20.39 6.79
C PHE A 170 11.43 19.61 6.85
N VAL A 171 11.86 18.85 5.84
CA VAL A 171 13.12 18.06 5.95
C VAL A 171 14.28 18.59 5.10
N ARG A 172 14.00 19.36 4.03
CA ARG A 172 15.03 19.89 3.12
C ARG A 172 15.17 21.40 3.06
N ARG A 173 14.25 22.17 3.64
CA ARG A 173 14.24 23.62 3.48
C ARG A 173 14.47 24.27 4.84
N ASP A 174 15.72 24.62 5.10
CA ASP A 174 15.98 25.80 5.91
C ASP A 174 15.46 26.99 5.09
N TRP A 175 14.32 27.54 5.48
CA TRP A 175 13.74 28.71 4.80
C TRP A 175 14.66 29.93 4.88
N TRP A 176 15.66 29.85 5.76
CA TRP A 176 16.69 30.84 6.02
C TRP A 176 17.82 30.82 4.96
N ASP A 177 18.06 29.69 4.29
CA ASP A 177 19.16 29.53 3.34
C ASP A 177 18.85 30.11 1.93
N VAL A 178 17.63 30.65 1.75
CA VAL A 178 17.19 31.33 0.51
C VAL A 178 17.17 32.85 0.67
N MET A 179 17.40 33.35 1.88
CA MET A 179 17.37 34.79 2.20
C MET A 179 18.77 35.43 2.29
N ASP A 180 19.84 34.66 2.12
CA ASP A 180 21.22 35.12 1.96
C ASP A 180 21.67 35.02 0.49
#